data_AF-A0A966INN4-F1
#
_entry.id   AF-A0A966INN4-F1
#
_cell.length_a   1.000
_cell.length_b   1.000
_cell.length_c   1.000
_cell.angle_alpha   90.00
_cell.angle_beta   90.00
_cell.angle_gamma   90.00
#
_symmetry.space_group_name_H-M   'P 1'
#
loop_
_entity.id
_entity.type
_entity.pdbx_description
1 polymer ?
#
loop_
_entity_poly.entity_id
_entity_poly.type
_entity_poly.pdbx_seq_one_letter_code
_entity_poly.pdbx_strand_id
1 'polypeptide(L)'
;MKTSDSIFLRALNKESLEIPPIWYMRQAGRYMPEYRAVRKKFKNFLDMCKNPEVCCELALQPINAFNLDASILFSDILTIPDAFGLGVEFLEGEGPV
;
A
#
# COMPACT_ATOMS: atom_id res chain seq x y z
N MET A 1 -19.75 -9.93 3.65
CA MET A 1 -19.94 -9.09 2.45
C MET A 1 -19.09 -9.71 1.35
N LYS A 2 -19.64 -9.97 0.16
CA LYS A 2 -18.82 -10.48 -0.94
C LYS A 2 -18.00 -9.31 -1.49
N THR A 3 -16.78 -9.56 -1.96
CA THR A 3 -15.94 -8.52 -2.56
C THR A 3 -16.65 -7.83 -3.74
N SER A 4 -17.51 -8.57 -4.45
CA SER A 4 -18.38 -8.06 -5.52
C SER A 4 -19.31 -6.91 -5.09
N ASP A 5 -19.60 -6.80 -3.79
CA ASP A 5 -20.52 -5.79 -3.26
C ASP A 5 -19.80 -4.46 -2.95
N SER A 6 -18.47 -4.39 -3.15
CA SER A 6 -17.67 -3.18 -2.97
C SER A 6 -18.12 -2.07 -3.90
N ILE A 7 -18.35 -0.87 -3.35
CA ILE A 7 -18.72 0.31 -4.13
C ILE A 7 -17.64 0.72 -5.14
N PHE A 8 -16.37 0.43 -4.83
CA PHE A 8 -15.25 0.65 -5.74
C PHE A 8 -15.36 -0.22 -6.99
N LEU A 9 -15.63 -1.53 -6.83
CA LEU A 9 -15.79 -2.43 -7.98
C LEU A 9 -17.03 -2.12 -8.82
N ARG A 10 -18.13 -1.75 -8.16
CA ARG A 10 -19.36 -1.32 -8.83
C ARG A 10 -19.14 -0.05 -9.67
N ALA A 11 -18.38 0.92 -9.15
CA ALA A 11 -17.99 2.10 -9.91
C ALA A 11 -17.14 1.74 -11.14
N LEU A 12 -16.16 0.83 -11.00
CA LEU A 12 -15.36 0.33 -12.12
C LEU A 12 -16.20 -0.42 -13.16
N ASN A 13 -17.27 -1.07 -12.74
CA ASN A 13 -18.27 -1.70 -13.61
C ASN A 13 -19.27 -0.71 -14.23
N LYS A 14 -19.06 0.61 -14.04
CA LYS A 14 -19.90 1.69 -14.59
C LYS A 14 -21.33 1.69 -14.07
N GLU A 15 -21.57 1.13 -12.89
CA GLU A 15 -22.86 1.28 -12.22
C GLU A 15 -23.08 2.73 -11.76
N SER A 16 -24.33 3.19 -11.79
CA SER A 16 -24.69 4.48 -11.21
C SER A 16 -24.72 4.36 -9.68
N LEU A 17 -23.94 5.19 -9.00
CA LEU A 17 -23.85 5.21 -7.54
C LEU A 17 -24.31 6.58 -7.01
N GLU A 18 -24.92 6.58 -5.82
CA GLU A 18 -25.31 7.82 -5.14
C GLU A 18 -24.09 8.58 -4.61
N ILE A 19 -23.04 7.86 -4.21
CA ILE A 19 -21.81 8.40 -3.65
C ILE A 19 -20.62 7.80 -4.41
N PRO A 20 -19.67 8.62 -4.91
CA PRO A 20 -18.49 8.11 -5.58
C PRO A 20 -17.52 7.47 -4.55
N PRO A 21 -16.89 6.33 -4.88
CA PRO A 21 -15.89 5.72 -4.01
C PRO A 21 -14.59 6.54 -3.95
N ILE A 22 -13.90 6.49 -2.81
CA ILE A 22 -12.64 7.19 -2.58
C ILE A 22 -11.54 6.27 -2.05
N TRP A 23 -10.35 6.48 -2.61
CA TRP A 23 -9.08 5.94 -2.13
C TRP A 23 -7.96 6.84 -2.63
N TYR A 24 -6.74 6.69 -2.10
CA TYR A 24 -5.61 7.53 -2.50
C TYR A 24 -4.40 6.69 -2.92
N MET A 25 -3.73 7.10 -3.99
CA MET A 25 -2.39 6.60 -4.27
C MET A 25 -1.47 6.92 -3.10
N ARG A 26 -0.66 5.95 -2.67
CA ARG A 26 0.23 6.06 -1.50
C ARG A 26 -0.52 6.34 -0.19
N GLN A 27 -1.76 5.85 -0.04
CA GLN A 27 -2.56 6.00 1.18
C GLN A 27 -1.88 5.43 2.43
N ALA A 28 -1.07 4.37 2.31
CA ALA A 28 -0.20 3.89 3.39
C ALA A 28 1.17 4.54 3.23
N GLY A 29 1.52 5.49 4.11
CA GLY A 29 2.76 6.23 3.92
C GLY A 29 3.19 7.11 5.08
N ARG A 30 4.31 7.80 4.85
CA ARG A 30 5.07 8.55 5.86
C ARG A 30 4.29 9.67 6.57
N TYR A 31 3.13 10.09 6.07
CA TYR A 31 2.29 11.07 6.75
C TYR A 31 1.67 10.50 8.03
N MET A 32 1.44 9.18 8.10
CA MET A 32 0.84 8.48 9.23
C MET A 32 1.89 8.16 10.32
N PRO A 33 1.69 8.58 11.59
CA PRO A 33 2.57 8.20 12.71
C PRO A 33 2.77 6.69 12.88
N GLU A 34 1.71 5.90 12.72
CA GLU A 34 1.67 4.44 12.84
C GLU A 34 2.51 3.76 11.73
N TYR A 35 2.44 4.27 10.50
CA TYR A 35 3.32 3.84 9.41
C TYR A 35 4.79 4.08 9.79
N ARG A 36 5.11 5.28 10.31
CA ARG A 36 6.48 5.61 10.72
C ARG A 36 6.95 4.71 11.86
N ALA A 37 6.07 4.32 12.78
CA ALA A 37 6.40 3.40 13.87
C ALA A 37 6.77 2.01 13.36
N VAL A 38 6.05 1.48 12.37
CA VAL A 38 6.37 0.20 11.72
C VAL A 38 7.67 0.31 10.93
N ARG A 39 7.82 1.34 10.08
CA ARG A 39 9.00 1.53 9.22
C ARG A 39 10.31 1.57 10.01
N LYS A 40 10.30 2.14 11.23
CA LYS A 40 11.45 2.21 12.14
C LYS A 40 11.97 0.83 12.59
N LYS A 41 11.16 -0.22 12.51
CA LYS A 41 11.55 -1.59 12.88
C LYS A 41 12.39 -2.27 11.80
N PHE A 42 12.42 -1.73 10.58
CA PHE A 42 13.11 -2.30 9.43
C PHE A 42 14.31 -1.44 9.05
N LYS A 43 15.45 -2.07 8.71
CA LYS A 43 16.61 -1.36 8.17
C LYS A 43 16.34 -0.98 6.71
N ASN A 44 16.13 -1.98 5.86
CA ASN A 44 15.83 -1.78 4.44
C ASN A 44 14.31 -1.71 4.19
N PHE A 45 13.92 -0.88 3.22
CA PHE A 45 12.56 -0.81 2.72
C PHE A 45 12.13 -2.11 2.02
N LEU A 46 13.01 -2.73 1.22
CA LEU A 46 12.71 -3.98 0.54
C LEU A 46 12.47 -5.14 1.51
N ASP A 47 13.20 -5.21 2.63
CA ASP A 47 12.97 -6.21 3.67
C ASP A 47 11.57 -6.08 4.28
N MET A 48 11.10 -4.84 4.45
CA MET A 48 9.74 -4.57 4.90
C MET A 48 8.71 -5.04 3.87
N CYS A 49 8.93 -4.79 2.57
CA CYS A 49 8.08 -5.27 1.49
C CYS A 49 8.06 -6.81 1.34
N LYS A 50 9.11 -7.50 1.83
CA LYS A 50 9.21 -8.96 1.85
C LYS A 50 8.51 -9.62 3.05
N ASN A 51 7.99 -8.85 4.01
CA ASN A 51 7.25 -9.36 5.16
C ASN A 51 5.73 -9.26 4.94
N PRO A 52 5.01 -10.39 4.70
CA PRO A 52 3.59 -10.36 4.38
C PRO A 52 2.70 -9.79 5.50
N GLU A 53 3.01 -10.10 6.75
CA GLU A 53 2.23 -9.64 7.92
C GLU A 53 2.31 -8.11 8.04
N VAL A 54 3.50 -7.56 7.84
CA VAL A 54 3.74 -6.12 7.87
C VAL A 54 3.09 -5.42 6.68
N CYS A 55 3.21 -5.98 5.47
CA CYS A 55 2.54 -5.44 4.29
C CYS A 55 1.01 -5.41 4.48
N CYS A 56 0.44 -6.44 5.10
CA CYS A 56 -0.98 -6.49 5.45
C CYS A 56 -1.33 -5.41 6.48
N GLU A 57 -0.58 -5.29 7.58
CA GLU A 57 -0.76 -4.25 8.59
C GLU A 57 -0.78 -2.86 7.96
N LEU A 58 0.23 -2.54 7.14
CA LEU A 58 0.38 -1.25 6.49
C LEU A 58 -0.75 -0.97 5.49
N ALA A 59 -1.22 -1.97 4.74
CA ALA A 59 -2.32 -1.82 3.80
C ALA A 59 -3.67 -1.55 4.51
N LEU A 60 -3.84 -2.01 5.74
CA LEU A 60 -5.04 -1.82 6.55
C LEU A 60 -5.05 -0.52 7.36
N GLN A 61 -3.88 0.05 7.70
CA GLN A 61 -3.79 1.31 8.46
C GLN A 61 -4.69 2.43 7.89
N PRO A 62 -4.67 2.75 6.57
CA PRO A 62 -5.50 3.83 6.02
C PRO A 62 -6.99 3.49 6.00
N ILE A 63 -7.34 2.22 5.84
CA ILE A 63 -8.73 1.75 5.86
C ILE A 63 -9.31 1.97 7.26
N ASN A 64 -8.56 1.60 8.29
CA ASN A 64 -8.96 1.76 9.68
C ASN A 64 -9.01 3.23 10.11
N ALA A 65 -8.15 4.08 9.56
CA ALA A 65 -8.06 5.50 9.93
C ALA A 65 -9.10 6.38 9.21
N PHE A 66 -9.46 6.07 7.96
CA PHE A 66 -10.23 6.98 7.10
C PHE A 66 -11.46 6.36 6.43
N ASN A 67 -11.74 5.08 6.67
CA ASN A 67 -12.88 4.36 6.07
C ASN A 67 -12.91 4.49 4.53
N LEU A 68 -11.76 4.27 3.89
CA LEU A 68 -11.63 4.30 2.43
C LEU A 68 -12.29 3.07 1.79
N ASP A 69 -12.73 3.21 0.54
CA ASP A 69 -13.52 2.18 -0.16
C ASP A 69 -12.67 1.08 -0.80
N ALA A 70 -11.35 1.28 -0.87
CA ALA A 70 -10.40 0.33 -1.41
C ALA A 70 -9.06 0.39 -0.68
N SER A 71 -8.47 -0.79 -0.47
CA SER A 71 -7.06 -0.92 -0.09
C SER A 71 -6.21 -1.21 -1.30
N ILE A 72 -4.99 -0.67 -1.30
CA ILE A 72 -3.95 -1.01 -2.26
C ILE A 72 -2.85 -1.77 -1.52
N LEU A 73 -2.39 -2.88 -2.11
CA LEU A 73 -1.30 -3.69 -1.55
C LEU A 73 -0.08 -2.81 -1.29
N PHE A 74 0.46 -2.91 -0.09
CA PHE A 74 1.73 -2.28 0.23
C PHE A 74 2.87 -3.09 -0.38
N SER A 75 3.57 -2.51 -1.35
CA SER A 75 4.71 -3.11 -2.06
C SER A 75 5.52 -2.01 -2.77
N ASP A 76 6.60 -2.40 -3.44
CA ASP A 76 7.40 -1.53 -4.31
C ASP A 76 7.39 -2.04 -5.76
N ILE A 77 7.36 -1.12 -6.72
CA ILE A 77 7.39 -1.45 -8.15
C ILE A 77 8.72 -2.11 -8.58
N LEU A 78 9.79 -1.88 -7.83
CA LEU A 78 11.13 -2.43 -8.08
C LEU A 78 11.32 -3.85 -7.53
N THR A 79 10.29 -4.43 -6.91
CA THR A 79 10.31 -5.83 -6.48
C THR A 79 10.61 -6.79 -7.64
N ILE A 80 10.17 -6.46 -8.86
CA ILE A 80 10.44 -7.26 -10.06
C ILE A 80 11.93 -7.18 -10.44
N PRO A 81 12.53 -5.99 -10.64
CA PRO A 81 13.99 -5.84 -10.79
C PRO A 81 14.85 -6.50 -9.70
N ASP A 82 14.45 -6.40 -8.43
CA ASP A 82 15.13 -7.07 -7.29
C ASP A 82 15.13 -8.60 -7.49
N ALA A 83 13.99 -9.17 -7.88
CA ALA A 83 13.87 -10.60 -8.15
C ALA A 83 14.73 -11.07 -9.34
N PHE A 84 15.02 -10.20 -10.31
CA PHE A 84 15.94 -10.48 -11.42
C PHE A 84 17.41 -10.28 -11.05
N GLY A 85 17.74 -9.86 -9.83
CA GLY A 85 19.11 -9.66 -9.39
C GLY A 85 19.78 -8.44 -10.04
N LEU A 86 19.01 -7.42 -10.42
CA LEU A 86 19.52 -6.22 -11.10
C LEU A 86 20.21 -5.22 -10.15
N GLY A 87 20.50 -5.60 -8.90
CA GLY A 87 21.26 -4.79 -7.95
C GLY A 87 20.48 -3.63 -7.33
N VAL A 88 19.18 -3.78 -7.11
CA VAL A 88 18.33 -2.72 -6.54
C VAL A 88 18.71 -2.43 -5.09
N GLU A 89 19.10 -1.20 -4.81
CA GLU A 89 19.34 -0.72 -3.45
C GLU A 89 18.50 0.51 -3.12
N PHE A 90 18.02 0.63 -1.88
CA PHE A 90 17.30 1.82 -1.42
C PHE A 90 18.19 2.64 -0.50
N LEU A 91 18.76 3.72 -1.04
CA LEU A 91 19.59 4.65 -0.28
C LEU A 91 18.70 5.69 0.41
N GLU A 92 18.92 5.88 1.71
CA GLU A 92 18.16 6.85 2.50
C GLU A 92 18.44 8.27 2.02
N GLY A 93 17.39 8.98 1.59
CA GLY A 93 17.49 10.35 1.07
C GLY A 93 17.66 10.47 -0.45
N GLU A 94 18.16 9.42 -1.12
CA GLU A 94 18.34 9.40 -2.58
C GLU A 94 17.23 8.60 -3.30
N GLY A 95 16.71 7.56 -2.66
CA GLY A 95 15.72 6.66 -3.26
C GLY A 95 16.37 5.40 -3.83
N PRO A 96 15.67 4.68 -4.71
CA PRO A 96 16.21 3.47 -5.31
C PRO A 96 17.29 3.78 -6.35
N VAL A 97 18.36 2.98 -6.33
CA VAL A 97 19.46 2.95 -7.32
C VAL A 97 19.62 1.56 -7.92
#